data_AF-Q6NC79-F1
#
_entry.id   AF-Q6NC79-F1
#
_cell.length_a   1.000
_cell.length_b   1.000
_cell.length_c   1.000
_cell.angle_alpha   90.00
_cell.angle_beta   90.00
_cell.angle_gamma   90.00
#
_symmetry.space_group_name_H-M   'P 1'
#
loop_
_entity.id
_entity.type
_entity.pdbx_description
1 polymer ?
#
loop_
_entity_poly.entity_id
_entity_poly.type
_entity_poly.pdbx_seq_one_letter_code
_entity_poly.pdbx_strand_id
1 'polypeptide(L)'
;MNRAVAAGIVVTAAVLVGAACAQAETAYLRRTVPSDTETMIGIGARFDKACRSVGLFEVLLDEPPQHGSVCMLAGSVRPTRLFAGSGTKCLGQPMPGVQIMYRSDPGYAGRDTLRYTLKSPRISKPHQFTIEVRATSKIEGGRRLDVEQPRQSPGPMPTCVALTS
;
A
#
# COMPACT_ATOMS: atom_id res chain seq x y z
N MET A 1 -20.91 70.99 35.50
CA MET A 1 -20.28 69.69 35.83
C MET A 1 -21.16 68.58 35.27
N ASN A 2 -20.84 68.05 34.08
CA ASN A 2 -21.53 66.92 33.46
C ASN A 2 -20.51 66.07 32.67
N ARG A 3 -20.28 64.86 33.22
CA ARG A 3 -19.99 63.51 32.67
C ARG A 3 -20.05 63.37 31.13
N ALA A 4 -19.35 62.49 30.43
CA ALA A 4 -18.28 61.51 30.68
C ALA A 4 -17.75 61.09 29.28
N VAL A 5 -16.46 60.77 29.16
CA VAL A 5 -15.82 60.29 27.93
C VAL A 5 -16.09 58.80 27.78
N ALA A 6 -16.75 58.37 26.71
CA ALA A 6 -16.94 56.95 26.39
C ALA A 6 -15.93 56.51 25.33
N ALA A 7 -15.00 55.67 25.76
CA ALA A 7 -13.97 55.03 24.95
C ALA A 7 -14.57 54.00 23.99
N GLY A 8 -13.98 53.93 22.78
CA GLY A 8 -14.37 53.02 21.72
C GLY A 8 -13.95 51.57 21.96
N ILE A 9 -14.62 50.65 21.27
CA ILE A 9 -14.18 49.28 21.06
C ILE A 9 -14.41 48.97 19.57
N VAL A 10 -13.32 48.88 18.82
CA VAL A 10 -13.29 48.31 17.47
C VAL A 10 -13.17 46.80 17.66
N VAL A 11 -14.21 46.06 17.30
CA VAL A 11 -14.17 44.59 17.26
C VAL A 11 -13.68 44.16 15.87
N THR A 12 -12.41 43.82 15.75
CA THR A 12 -11.83 43.19 14.56
C THR A 12 -12.15 41.69 14.57
N ALA A 13 -13.06 41.24 13.70
CA ALA A 13 -13.33 39.83 13.49
C ALA A 13 -12.22 39.20 12.63
N ALA A 14 -11.31 38.45 13.24
CA ALA A 14 -10.33 37.64 12.54
C ALA A 14 -10.99 36.33 12.06
N VAL A 15 -11.31 36.25 10.77
CA VAL A 15 -11.77 35.01 10.13
C VAL A 15 -10.54 34.13 9.85
N LEU A 16 -10.32 33.13 10.71
CA LEU A 16 -9.34 32.07 10.47
C LEU A 16 -9.87 31.15 9.37
N VAL A 17 -9.39 31.33 8.14
CA VAL A 17 -9.59 30.39 7.05
C VAL A 17 -8.68 29.18 7.31
N GLY A 18 -9.23 28.14 7.94
CA GLY A 18 -8.56 26.86 8.07
C GLY A 18 -8.38 26.22 6.69
N ALA A 19 -7.13 26.07 6.25
CA ALA A 19 -6.80 25.24 5.10
C ALA A 19 -7.13 23.78 5.45
N ALA A 20 -8.24 23.27 4.92
CA ALA A 20 -8.53 21.85 4.98
C ALA A 20 -7.48 21.11 4.14
N CYS A 21 -6.43 20.59 4.79
CA CYS A 21 -5.55 19.62 4.17
C CYS A 21 -6.41 18.44 3.70
N ALA A 22 -6.56 18.30 2.39
CA ALA A 22 -7.14 17.11 1.80
C ALA A 22 -6.25 15.93 2.19
N GLN A 23 -6.65 15.19 3.23
CA GLN A 23 -6.05 13.91 3.56
C GLN A 23 -6.39 12.99 2.40
N ALA A 24 -5.41 12.73 1.53
CA ALA A 24 -5.49 11.62 0.60
C ALA A 24 -5.87 10.38 1.43
N GLU A 25 -7.03 9.80 1.15
CA GLU A 25 -7.52 8.62 1.85
C GLU A 25 -6.59 7.45 1.50
N THR A 26 -5.51 7.35 2.27
CA THR A 26 -4.57 6.26 2.19
C THR A 26 -5.30 5.04 2.73
N ALA A 27 -5.59 4.09 1.85
CA ALA A 27 -6.18 2.83 2.27
C ALA A 27 -5.14 2.09 3.12
N TYR A 28 -5.27 2.15 4.45
CA TYR A 28 -4.45 1.39 5.37
C TYR A 28 -4.88 -0.07 5.34
N LEU A 29 -4.05 -0.92 4.76
CA LEU A 29 -4.25 -2.36 4.83
C LEU A 29 -3.29 -2.97 5.83
N ARG A 30 -3.85 -3.56 6.89
CA ARG A 30 -3.09 -4.35 7.85
C ARG A 30 -3.03 -5.81 7.41
N ARG A 31 -1.84 -6.38 7.38
CA ARG A 31 -1.61 -7.81 7.09
C ARG A 31 -0.76 -8.41 8.18
N THR A 32 -1.03 -9.67 8.52
CA THR A 32 -0.17 -10.45 9.41
C THR A 32 0.44 -11.56 8.59
N VAL A 33 1.77 -11.68 8.61
CA VAL A 33 2.53 -12.60 7.75
C VAL A 33 3.56 -13.38 8.57
N PRO A 34 3.88 -14.62 8.19
CA PRO A 34 5.02 -15.33 8.77
C PRO A 34 6.34 -14.73 8.30
N SER A 35 7.34 -14.73 9.19
CA SER A 35 8.72 -14.36 8.85
C SER A 35 9.30 -15.28 7.78
N ASP A 36 10.12 -14.71 6.90
CA ASP A 36 10.86 -15.38 5.81
C ASP A 36 9.97 -16.21 4.85
N THR A 37 8.70 -15.86 4.73
CA THR A 37 7.74 -16.59 3.89
C THR A 37 7.09 -15.64 2.90
N GLU A 38 7.17 -15.99 1.62
CA GLU A 38 6.52 -15.22 0.57
C GLU A 38 4.99 -15.24 0.76
N THR A 39 4.41 -14.05 0.91
CA THR A 39 2.99 -13.87 1.25
C THR A 39 2.36 -12.80 0.36
N MET A 40 1.21 -13.11 -0.25
CA MET A 40 0.43 -12.14 -1.01
C MET A 40 -0.22 -11.13 -0.06
N ILE A 41 0.16 -9.86 -0.16
CA ILE A 41 -0.40 -8.78 0.69
C ILE A 41 -1.50 -8.00 -0.02
N GLY A 42 -1.48 -7.95 -1.34
CA GLY A 42 -2.42 -7.19 -2.15
C GLY A 42 -2.61 -7.73 -3.57
N ILE A 43 -3.67 -7.27 -4.23
CA ILE A 43 -3.96 -7.55 -5.63
C ILE A 43 -4.43 -6.28 -6.34
N GLY A 44 -4.30 -6.25 -7.66
CA GLY A 44 -4.87 -5.23 -8.53
C GLY A 44 -5.35 -5.84 -9.84
N ALA A 45 -6.56 -5.50 -10.28
CA ALA A 45 -7.09 -5.91 -11.58
C ALA A 45 -7.83 -4.75 -12.24
N ARG A 46 -7.78 -4.70 -13.57
CA ARG A 46 -8.54 -3.74 -14.37
C ARG A 46 -9.47 -4.49 -15.28
N PHE A 47 -10.74 -4.12 -15.24
CA PHE A 47 -11.77 -4.77 -16.03
C PHE A 47 -12.85 -3.80 -16.47
N ASP A 48 -13.56 -4.16 -17.54
CA ASP A 48 -14.71 -3.42 -18.05
C ASP A 48 -16.03 -3.89 -17.41
N LYS A 49 -17.15 -3.28 -17.83
CA LYS A 49 -18.50 -3.66 -17.36
C LYS A 49 -18.93 -5.05 -17.83
N ALA A 50 -18.20 -5.70 -18.72
CA ALA A 50 -18.40 -7.10 -19.12
C ALA A 50 -17.45 -8.05 -18.37
N CYS A 51 -16.75 -7.55 -17.34
CA CYS A 51 -15.79 -8.29 -16.53
C CYS A 51 -14.59 -8.83 -17.33
N ARG A 52 -14.29 -8.20 -18.47
CA ARG A 52 -13.13 -8.53 -19.30
C ARG A 52 -11.97 -7.67 -18.86
N SER A 53 -10.76 -8.26 -18.81
CA SER A 53 -9.56 -7.50 -18.49
C SER A 53 -9.30 -6.40 -19.52
N VAL A 54 -8.88 -5.23 -19.05
CA VAL A 54 -8.47 -4.09 -19.90
C VAL A 54 -6.99 -3.75 -19.72
N GLY A 55 -6.19 -4.77 -19.38
CA GLY A 55 -4.76 -4.68 -19.12
C GLY A 55 -4.41 -4.74 -17.63
N LEU A 56 -3.12 -4.81 -17.33
CA LEU A 56 -2.62 -4.83 -15.95
C LEU A 56 -2.38 -3.41 -15.43
N PHE A 57 -2.24 -3.29 -14.11
CA PHE A 57 -1.65 -2.11 -13.51
C PHE A 57 -0.13 -2.21 -13.59
N GLU A 58 0.53 -1.09 -13.85
CA GLU A 58 1.91 -0.89 -13.41
C GLU A 58 1.90 -0.69 -11.89
N VAL A 59 2.90 -1.25 -11.20
CA VAL A 59 3.04 -1.10 -9.75
C VAL A 59 4.32 -0.33 -9.49
N LEU A 60 4.17 0.88 -8.94
CA LEU A 60 5.30 1.72 -8.55
C LEU A 60 5.49 1.60 -7.04
N LEU A 61 6.66 1.12 -6.60
CA LEU A 61 7.05 1.13 -5.19
C LEU A 61 7.52 2.55 -4.84
N ASP A 62 6.72 3.25 -4.04
CA ASP A 62 7.01 4.63 -3.66
C ASP A 62 7.93 4.67 -2.43
N GLU A 63 7.62 3.85 -1.43
CA GLU A 63 8.40 3.66 -0.22
C GLU A 63 8.58 2.15 0.02
N PRO A 64 9.81 1.63 -0.10
CA PRO A 64 10.10 0.22 0.11
C PRO A 64 9.95 -0.18 1.59
N PRO A 65 9.65 -1.46 1.88
CA PRO A 65 9.75 -1.99 3.23
C PRO A 65 11.17 -1.85 3.79
N GLN A 66 11.28 -1.63 5.11
CA GLN A 66 12.60 -1.53 5.77
C GLN A 66 13.14 -2.90 6.17
N HIS A 67 12.26 -3.88 6.39
CA HIS A 67 12.58 -5.18 6.96
C HIS A 67 12.09 -6.33 6.09
N GLY A 68 12.17 -6.15 4.77
CA GLY A 68 11.82 -7.15 3.79
C GLY A 68 11.92 -6.63 2.38
N SER A 69 11.27 -7.35 1.48
CA SER A 69 11.17 -7.01 0.07
C SER A 69 9.78 -7.31 -0.48
N VAL A 70 9.43 -6.62 -1.56
CA VAL A 70 8.21 -6.85 -2.33
C VAL A 70 8.51 -7.08 -3.80
N CYS A 71 7.69 -7.91 -4.43
CA CYS A 71 7.73 -8.13 -5.86
C CYS A 71 6.31 -8.32 -6.41
N MET A 72 6.17 -8.16 -7.72
CA MET A 72 4.90 -8.35 -8.39
C MET A 72 4.87 -9.66 -9.17
N LEU A 73 3.74 -10.36 -9.07
CA LEU A 73 3.45 -11.55 -9.86
C LEU A 73 2.19 -11.32 -10.68
N ALA A 74 2.32 -11.35 -12.02
CA ALA A 74 1.16 -11.34 -12.90
C ALA A 74 0.46 -12.70 -12.87
N GLY A 75 -0.87 -12.71 -12.84
CA GLY A 75 -1.62 -13.96 -12.78
C GLY A 75 -3.13 -13.76 -12.69
N SER A 76 -3.84 -14.84 -12.38
CA SER A 76 -5.28 -14.79 -12.14
C SER A 76 -5.56 -14.33 -10.70
N VAL A 77 -6.29 -13.23 -10.55
CA VAL A 77 -6.72 -12.69 -9.25
C VAL A 77 -8.24 -12.62 -9.16
N ARG A 78 -8.77 -12.51 -7.93
CA ARG A 78 -10.21 -12.32 -7.65
C ARG A 78 -10.41 -11.02 -6.88
N PRO A 79 -10.72 -9.89 -7.54
CA PRO A 79 -10.97 -8.63 -6.86
C PRO A 79 -12.12 -8.76 -5.87
N THR A 80 -11.93 -8.33 -4.64
CA THR A 80 -12.96 -8.39 -3.58
C THR A 80 -13.62 -7.05 -3.30
N ARG A 81 -13.07 -5.97 -3.84
CA ARG A 81 -13.60 -4.61 -3.72
C ARG A 81 -13.27 -3.81 -4.96
N LEU A 82 -14.13 -2.84 -5.27
CA LEU A 82 -13.81 -1.79 -6.24
C LEU A 82 -13.11 -0.66 -5.51
N PHE A 83 -12.06 -0.13 -6.13
CA PHE A 83 -11.49 1.15 -5.70
C PHE A 83 -11.75 2.27 -6.71
N ALA A 84 -12.26 1.93 -7.90
CA ALA A 84 -12.70 2.87 -8.92
C ALA A 84 -13.75 2.19 -9.83
N GLY A 85 -14.67 2.98 -10.41
CA GLY A 85 -15.70 2.50 -11.33
C GLY A 85 -16.90 1.80 -10.67
N SER A 86 -17.75 1.17 -11.48
CA SER A 86 -19.07 0.62 -11.06
C SER A 86 -19.28 -0.87 -11.38
N GLY A 87 -18.21 -1.65 -11.53
CA GLY A 87 -18.26 -3.06 -11.92
C GLY A 87 -18.44 -4.07 -10.77
N THR A 88 -19.34 -3.83 -9.81
CA THR A 88 -19.45 -4.66 -8.58
C THR A 88 -19.81 -6.11 -8.89
N LYS A 89 -20.55 -6.36 -9.98
CA LYS A 89 -20.88 -7.70 -10.47
C LYS A 89 -19.67 -8.55 -10.87
N CYS A 90 -18.51 -7.94 -11.09
CA CYS A 90 -17.28 -8.64 -11.47
C CYS A 90 -16.44 -9.08 -10.27
N LEU A 91 -16.79 -8.66 -9.06
CA LEU A 91 -16.07 -9.05 -7.85
C LEU A 91 -16.17 -10.56 -7.63
N GLY A 92 -15.08 -11.16 -7.16
CA GLY A 92 -14.95 -12.61 -6.95
C GLY A 92 -14.69 -13.43 -8.22
N GLN A 93 -14.85 -12.86 -9.43
CA GLN A 93 -14.54 -13.56 -10.67
C GLN A 93 -13.01 -13.60 -10.90
N PRO A 94 -12.46 -14.76 -11.34
CA PRO A 94 -11.06 -14.84 -11.71
C PRO A 94 -10.80 -14.03 -12.98
N MET A 95 -9.78 -13.20 -12.96
CA MET A 95 -9.36 -12.40 -14.12
C MET A 95 -7.86 -12.09 -14.07
N PRO A 96 -7.24 -11.75 -15.21
CA PRO A 96 -5.86 -11.26 -15.23
C PRO A 96 -5.67 -10.03 -14.33
N GLY A 97 -4.63 -10.07 -13.51
CA GLY A 97 -4.24 -9.00 -12.61
C GLY A 97 -2.81 -9.18 -12.09
N VAL A 98 -2.47 -8.35 -11.11
CA VAL A 98 -1.18 -8.38 -10.42
C VAL A 98 -1.40 -8.75 -8.96
N GLN A 99 -0.48 -9.55 -8.42
CA GLN A 99 -0.37 -9.89 -7.01
C GLN A 99 0.88 -9.20 -6.45
N ILE A 100 0.75 -8.59 -5.28
CA ILE A 100 1.87 -7.97 -4.56
C ILE A 100 2.31 -8.96 -3.51
N MET A 101 3.51 -9.51 -3.69
CA MET A 101 4.12 -10.48 -2.78
C MET A 101 5.08 -9.75 -1.86
N TYR A 102 5.10 -10.17 -0.59
CA TYR A 102 6.03 -9.68 0.43
C TYR A 102 6.77 -10.85 1.06
N ARG A 103 8.04 -10.64 1.38
CA ARG A 103 8.83 -11.52 2.22
C ARG A 103 9.66 -10.67 3.16
N SER A 104 9.58 -10.93 4.46
CA SER A 104 10.43 -10.23 5.43
C SER A 104 11.88 -10.68 5.31
N ASP A 105 12.79 -9.90 5.87
CA ASP A 105 14.16 -10.35 6.12
C ASP A 105 14.11 -11.62 6.99
N PRO A 106 15.04 -12.58 6.78
CA PRO A 106 15.09 -13.78 7.59
C PRO A 106 15.20 -13.48 9.08
N GLY A 107 14.30 -14.06 9.89
CA GLY A 107 14.31 -13.89 11.34
C GLY A 107 13.71 -12.57 11.84
N TYR A 108 13.36 -11.63 10.96
CA TYR A 108 12.66 -10.42 11.37
C TYR A 108 11.26 -10.72 11.91
N ALA A 109 10.90 -10.11 13.02
CA ALA A 109 9.56 -10.09 13.58
C ALA A 109 9.27 -8.68 14.11
N GLY A 110 8.10 -8.14 13.79
CA GLY A 110 7.79 -6.74 14.07
C GLY A 110 6.94 -6.12 12.98
N ARG A 111 6.84 -4.80 13.04
CA ARG A 111 6.02 -4.01 12.12
C ARG A 111 6.87 -3.48 10.97
N ASP A 112 6.45 -3.78 9.76
CA ASP A 112 7.01 -3.22 8.53
C ASP A 112 5.96 -2.40 7.79
N THR A 113 6.39 -1.49 6.93
CA THR A 113 5.49 -0.61 6.18
C THR A 113 6.00 -0.39 4.78
N LEU A 114 5.08 -0.34 3.81
CA LEU A 114 5.41 0.10 2.46
C LEU A 114 4.31 0.97 1.88
N ARG A 115 4.70 1.74 0.86
CA ARG A 115 3.76 2.50 0.03
C ARG A 115 4.00 2.19 -1.44
N TYR A 116 2.94 1.86 -2.16
CA TYR A 116 3.00 1.63 -3.60
C TYR A 116 1.80 2.25 -4.32
N THR A 117 1.97 2.57 -5.58
CA THR A 117 0.94 3.14 -6.45
C THR A 117 0.58 2.17 -7.56
N LEU A 118 -0.72 1.87 -7.69
CA LEU A 118 -1.27 1.20 -8.87
C LEU A 118 -1.51 2.25 -9.96
N LYS A 119 -0.81 2.11 -11.08
CA LYS A 119 -0.83 3.07 -12.18
C LYS A 119 -1.34 2.46 -13.49
N SER A 120 -2.19 3.21 -14.15
CA SER A 120 -2.63 2.98 -15.53
C SER A 120 -2.86 4.35 -16.19
N PRO A 121 -3.08 4.43 -17.51
CA PRO A 121 -3.28 5.72 -18.18
C PRO A 121 -4.40 6.61 -17.59
N ARG A 122 -5.38 6.02 -16.89
CA ARG A 122 -6.53 6.75 -16.31
C ARG A 122 -6.59 6.74 -14.78
N ILE A 123 -5.72 5.97 -14.12
CA ILE A 123 -5.80 5.73 -12.68
C ILE A 123 -4.39 5.80 -12.11
N SER A 124 -4.23 6.60 -11.06
CA SER A 124 -3.07 6.59 -10.18
C SER A 124 -3.59 6.50 -8.75
N LYS A 125 -3.48 5.32 -8.13
CA LYS A 125 -4.02 5.08 -6.79
C LYS A 125 -2.91 4.64 -5.83
N PRO A 126 -2.52 5.48 -4.85
CA PRO A 126 -1.58 5.08 -3.82
C PRO A 126 -2.24 4.13 -2.81
N HIS A 127 -1.43 3.24 -2.28
CA HIS A 127 -1.75 2.27 -1.24
C HIS A 127 -0.65 2.28 -0.19
N GLN A 128 -1.02 2.25 1.09
CA GLN A 128 -0.08 2.04 2.19
C GLN A 128 -0.45 0.77 2.93
N PHE A 129 0.56 -0.05 3.18
CA PHE A 129 0.40 -1.29 3.91
C PHE A 129 1.19 -1.23 5.20
N THR A 130 0.55 -1.70 6.27
CA THR A 130 1.21 -2.03 7.53
C THR A 130 1.25 -3.55 7.63
N ILE A 131 2.44 -4.11 7.74
CA ILE A 131 2.65 -5.55 7.82
C ILE A 131 3.12 -5.89 9.22
N GLU A 132 2.42 -6.81 9.87
CA GLU A 132 2.80 -7.40 11.16
C GLU A 132 3.47 -8.74 10.88
N VAL A 133 4.79 -8.80 11.00
CA VAL A 133 5.58 -10.00 10.79
C VAL A 133 5.64 -10.78 12.10
N ARG A 134 5.21 -12.04 12.06
CA ARG A 134 5.31 -12.97 13.19
C ARG A 134 6.49 -13.89 13.01
N ALA A 135 7.27 -14.08 14.08
CA ALA A 135 8.33 -15.07 14.10
C ALA A 135 7.76 -16.46 13.77
N THR A 136 8.46 -17.19 12.92
CA THR A 136 8.21 -18.61 12.68
C THR A 136 9.20 -19.40 13.53
N SER A 137 8.72 -20.39 14.28
CA SER A 137 9.54 -21.21 15.19
C SER A 137 10.48 -22.19 14.48
N LYS A 138 10.71 -22.03 13.17
CA LYS A 138 11.68 -22.83 12.41
C LYS A 138 13.11 -22.37 12.70
N ILE A 139 13.63 -22.80 13.85
CA ILE A 139 15.07 -22.92 14.04
C ILE A 139 15.46 -24.29 13.47
N GLU A 140 15.72 -24.37 12.16
CA GLU A 140 16.54 -25.45 11.65
C GLU A 140 18.00 -25.06 11.89
N GLY A 141 18.69 -25.88 12.70
CA GLY A 141 20.02 -25.65 13.21
C GLY A 141 21.04 -25.38 12.10
N GLY A 142 21.36 -24.11 11.91
CA GLY A 142 22.43 -23.66 11.06
C GLY A 142 22.53 -22.17 11.24
N ARG A 143 23.69 -21.70 11.72
CA ARG A 143 24.01 -20.28 11.87
C ARG A 143 23.86 -19.62 10.51
N ARG A 144 22.69 -19.05 10.23
CA ARG A 144 22.44 -18.39 8.95
C ARG A 144 23.24 -17.10 9.00
N LEU A 145 24.28 -17.02 8.18
CA LEU A 145 25.01 -15.78 7.95
C LEU A 145 23.96 -14.71 7.66
N ASP A 146 24.09 -13.56 8.31
CA ASP A 146 23.30 -12.36 8.05
C ASP A 146 23.50 -11.98 6.58
N VAL A 147 22.73 -12.59 5.67
CA VAL A 147 22.69 -12.17 4.28
C VAL A 147 21.82 -10.92 4.29
N GLU A 148 22.45 -9.78 4.53
CA GLU A 148 21.87 -8.45 4.32
C GLU A 148 21.38 -8.41 2.87
N GLN A 149 20.07 -8.60 2.67
CA GLN A 149 19.47 -8.47 1.35
C GLN A 149 19.57 -7.00 0.95
N PRO A 150 20.03 -6.68 -0.29
CA PRO A 150 20.09 -5.30 -0.73
C PRO A 150 18.72 -4.62 -0.58
N ARG A 151 18.70 -3.44 0.06
CA ARG A 151 17.47 -2.69 0.26
C ARG A 151 16.89 -2.29 -1.10
N GLN A 152 15.59 -2.50 -1.24
CA GLN A 152 14.89 -2.05 -2.45
C GLN A 152 14.90 -0.53 -2.53
N SER A 153 14.98 0.00 -3.74
CA SER A 153 14.86 1.44 -4.01
C SER A 153 13.46 1.74 -4.58
N PRO A 154 12.95 2.96 -4.42
CA PRO A 154 11.73 3.38 -5.10
C PRO A 154 11.82 3.23 -6.62
N GLY A 155 10.70 2.93 -7.27
CA GLY A 155 10.62 2.75 -8.73
C GLY A 155 9.62 1.66 -9.15
N PRO A 156 9.68 1.18 -10.40
CA PRO A 156 8.89 0.04 -10.83
C PRO A 156 9.15 -1.17 -9.93
N MET A 157 8.08 -1.75 -9.40
CA MET A 157 8.20 -2.94 -8.55
C MET A 157 8.78 -4.09 -9.39
N PRO A 158 9.82 -4.79 -8.91
CA PRO A 158 10.41 -5.88 -9.67
C PRO A 158 9.42 -7.03 -9.79
N THR A 159 9.49 -7.78 -10.88
CA THR A 159 8.78 -9.05 -10.99
C THR A 159 9.37 -10.06 -10.01
N CYS A 160 8.53 -10.88 -9.39
CA CYS A 160 9.03 -11.96 -8.56
C CYS A 160 9.92 -12.87 -9.41
N VAL A 161 11.16 -13.06 -9.00
CA VAL A 161 12.03 -14.07 -9.60
C VAL A 161 11.38 -15.40 -9.22
N ALA A 162 10.79 -16.09 -10.20
CA ALA A 162 10.35 -17.46 -9.98
C ALA A 162 11.54 -18.20 -9.37
N LEU A 163 11.38 -18.76 -8.18
CA LEU A 163 12.36 -19.67 -7.59
C LEU A 163 12.42 -20.88 -8.53
N THR A 164 13.18 -20.78 -9.62
CA THR A 164 13.59 -21.92 -10.43
C THR A 164 14.52 -22.72 -9.54
N SER A 165 13.96 -23.73 -8.88
CA SER A 165 14.74 -24.87 -8.38
C SER A 165 15.13 -25.76 -9.56
#